data_AF-A0A0C5WPY2-F1
#
_entry.id   AF-A0A0C5WPY2-F1
#
_cell.length_a   1.000
_cell.length_b   1.000
_cell.length_c   1.000
_cell.angle_alpha   90.00
_cell.angle_beta   90.00
_cell.angle_gamma   90.00
#
_symmetry.space_group_name_H-M   'P 1'
#
loop_
_entity.id
_entity.type
_entity.pdbx_description
1 polymer ?
#
loop_
_entity_poly.entity_id
_entity_poly.type
_entity_poly.pdbx_seq_one_letter_code
_entity_poly.pdbx_strand_id
1 'polypeptide(L)'
;MDTIRMVSFSTKNLKRELIISSKQLESFQLFLKDLIKNKLLIINTNLGVEIYYYAPVSCEYLIQDVFFLIACNSKYERKDFIVKSLNSEAELKVEINALFIRLCRNPLLFKSYLKSITNQINNNYHKNPEIIDALFKLWKKQFLKLKDIKGMHKLMPLLIRFQDESLEKNYNPVLQSLLKQAVSLNRVN
;
A
#
# COMPACT_ATOMS: atom_id res chain seq x y z
N MET A 1 2.09 -16.54 15.89
CA MET A 1 2.39 -15.15 15.50
C MET A 1 1.48 -14.81 14.34
N ASP A 2 0.75 -13.70 14.41
CA ASP A 2 -0.14 -13.30 13.32
C ASP A 2 0.67 -12.81 12.13
N THR A 3 0.42 -13.40 10.96
CA THR A 3 1.04 -12.99 9.70
C THR A 3 0.20 -11.91 9.03
N ILE A 4 0.84 -10.92 8.42
CA ILE A 4 0.15 -9.88 7.65
C ILE A 4 -0.51 -10.53 6.44
N ARG A 5 -1.80 -10.24 6.26
CA ARG A 5 -2.59 -10.70 5.12
C ARG A 5 -3.09 -9.51 4.32
N MET A 6 -3.41 -9.76 3.06
CA MET A 6 -3.90 -8.74 2.15
C MET A 6 -5.06 -9.27 1.32
N VAL A 7 -6.07 -8.44 1.12
CA VAL A 7 -7.04 -8.61 0.03
C VAL A 7 -6.96 -7.37 -0.85
N SER A 8 -6.85 -7.53 -2.17
CA SER A 8 -6.96 -6.41 -3.10
C SER A 8 -8.04 -6.59 -4.13
N PHE A 9 -8.59 -5.44 -4.52
CA PHE A 9 -9.60 -5.29 -5.54
C PHE A 9 -9.07 -4.31 -6.58
N SER A 10 -9.05 -4.75 -7.83
CA SER A 10 -8.72 -3.90 -8.97
C SER A 10 -9.74 -4.13 -10.07
N THR A 11 -9.96 -3.15 -10.93
CA THR A 11 -10.86 -3.31 -12.08
C THR A 11 -10.11 -3.93 -13.26
N LYS A 12 -10.77 -4.79 -14.03
CA LYS A 12 -10.22 -5.35 -15.27
C LYS A 12 -9.84 -4.26 -16.28
N ASN A 13 -10.61 -3.17 -16.28
CA ASN A 13 -10.36 -1.99 -17.09
C ASN A 13 -9.69 -0.91 -16.23
N LEU A 14 -8.48 -0.49 -16.62
CA LEU A 14 -7.77 0.62 -15.97
C LEU A 14 -8.54 1.92 -16.19
N LYS A 15 -9.12 2.46 -15.12
CA LYS A 15 -9.70 3.80 -15.11
C LYS A 15 -8.86 4.70 -14.20
N ARG A 16 -8.83 6.00 -14.49
CA ARG A 16 -8.10 6.99 -13.67
C ARG A 16 -8.87 7.45 -12.41
N GLU A 17 -9.98 6.79 -12.10
CA GLU A 17 -10.85 7.09 -10.98
C GLU A 17 -10.71 6.05 -9.86
N LEU A 18 -11.13 6.41 -8.64
CA LEU A 18 -11.20 5.45 -7.54
C LEU A 18 -12.37 4.47 -7.78
N ILE A 19 -12.18 3.22 -7.36
CA ILE A 19 -13.23 2.19 -7.46
C ILE A 19 -14.40 2.52 -6.52
N ILE A 20 -14.07 2.94 -5.30
CA ILE A 20 -15.02 3.41 -4.30
C ILE A 20 -14.69 4.84 -3.92
N SER A 21 -15.73 5.66 -3.73
CA SER A 21 -15.61 7.03 -3.24
C SER A 21 -15.06 7.09 -1.81
N SER A 22 -14.56 8.25 -1.38
CA SER A 22 -14.10 8.44 0.01
C SER A 22 -15.20 8.14 1.05
N LYS A 23 -16.45 8.50 0.77
CA LYS A 23 -17.58 8.21 1.66
C LYS A 23 -17.86 6.71 1.77
N GLN A 24 -17.82 5.99 0.65
CA GLN A 24 -17.95 4.53 0.66
C GLN A 24 -16.78 3.87 1.40
N LEU A 25 -15.57 4.40 1.24
CA LEU A 25 -14.39 3.93 1.96
C LEU A 25 -14.53 4.11 3.48
N GLU A 26 -15.07 5.24 3.95
CA GLU A 26 -15.31 5.48 5.38
C GLU A 26 -16.30 4.46 5.95
N SER A 27 -17.44 4.24 5.29
CA SER A 27 -18.41 3.21 5.71
C SER A 27 -17.78 1.82 5.72
N PHE A 28 -16.99 1.49 4.68
CA PHE A 28 -16.29 0.22 4.60
C PHE A 28 -15.30 0.03 5.74
N GLN A 29 -14.53 1.07 6.06
CA GLN A 29 -13.53 1.04 7.11
C GLN A 29 -14.17 0.87 8.49
N LEU A 30 -15.27 1.56 8.78
CA LEU A 30 -16.00 1.39 10.04
C LEU A 30 -16.49 -0.05 10.21
N PHE A 31 -17.17 -0.58 9.17
CA PHE A 31 -17.71 -1.94 9.20
C PHE A 31 -16.62 -3.00 9.42
N LEU A 32 -15.51 -2.91 8.69
CA LEU A 32 -14.43 -3.87 8.82
C LEU A 32 -13.70 -3.74 10.16
N LYS A 33 -13.58 -2.54 10.74
CA LYS A 33 -12.98 -2.37 12.07
C LYS A 33 -13.79 -3.08 13.14
N ASP A 34 -15.11 -2.96 13.10
CA ASP A 34 -15.99 -3.59 14.08
C ASP A 34 -15.95 -5.12 13.99
N LEU A 35 -15.81 -5.66 12.78
CA LEU A 35 -15.79 -7.10 12.53
C LEU A 35 -14.44 -7.76 12.78
N ILE A 36 -13.38 -7.18 12.20
CA ILE A 36 -12.03 -7.76 12.30
C ILE A 36 -11.44 -7.48 13.68
N LYS A 37 -11.94 -6.45 14.39
CA LYS A 37 -11.53 -5.99 15.74
C LYS A 37 -10.03 -5.66 15.91
N ASN A 38 -9.22 -5.94 14.89
CA ASN A 38 -7.77 -5.89 14.89
C ASN A 38 -7.26 -4.71 14.05
N LYS A 39 -5.92 -4.65 13.96
CA LYS A 39 -5.14 -3.75 13.10
C LYS A 39 -5.56 -3.96 11.64
N LEU A 40 -6.02 -2.88 11.02
CA LEU A 40 -6.56 -2.85 9.66
C LEU A 40 -6.12 -1.56 8.96
N LEU A 41 -5.44 -1.71 7.83
CA LEU A 41 -5.09 -0.61 6.94
C LEU A 41 -5.79 -0.81 5.60
N ILE A 42 -6.52 0.21 5.16
CA ILE A 42 -7.12 0.23 3.82
C ILE A 42 -6.42 1.33 3.02
N ILE A 43 -5.93 0.96 1.84
CA ILE A 43 -5.29 1.85 0.88
C ILE A 43 -6.18 1.90 -0.37
N ASN A 44 -6.77 3.05 -0.66
CA ASN A 44 -7.64 3.28 -1.82
C ASN A 44 -6.93 4.15 -2.86
N THR A 45 -6.52 3.56 -3.98
CA THR A 45 -5.83 4.27 -5.07
C THR A 45 -6.58 4.10 -6.39
N ASN A 46 -6.15 4.84 -7.40
CA ASN A 46 -6.62 4.67 -8.78
C ASN A 46 -6.21 3.32 -9.39
N LEU A 47 -5.34 2.54 -8.74
CA LEU A 47 -4.99 1.18 -9.17
C LEU A 47 -5.88 0.11 -8.52
N GLY A 48 -6.60 0.46 -7.46
CA GLY A 48 -7.40 -0.46 -6.69
C GLY A 48 -7.49 -0.13 -5.21
N VAL A 49 -8.22 -0.97 -4.50
CA VAL A 49 -8.35 -0.95 -3.05
C VAL A 49 -7.55 -2.13 -2.50
N GLU A 50 -6.65 -1.86 -1.56
CA GLU A 50 -5.85 -2.87 -0.87
C GLU A 50 -6.19 -2.82 0.63
N ILE A 51 -6.48 -3.97 1.20
CA ILE A 51 -6.83 -4.13 2.61
C ILE A 51 -5.76 -5.01 3.24
N TYR A 52 -4.99 -4.44 4.16
CA TYR A 52 -3.98 -5.14 4.93
C TYR A 52 -4.48 -5.33 6.36
N TYR A 53 -4.34 -6.53 6.89
CA TYR A 53 -4.86 -6.86 8.21
C TYR A 53 -4.04 -7.95 8.90
N TYR A 54 -4.11 -7.93 10.24
CA TYR A 54 -3.71 -9.05 11.09
C TYR A 54 -4.95 -9.71 11.66
N ALA A 55 -5.01 -11.04 11.56
CA ALA A 55 -6.04 -11.85 12.18
C ALA A 55 -5.52 -13.27 12.42
N PRO A 56 -6.04 -14.00 13.41
CA PRO A 56 -5.68 -15.40 13.62
C PRO A 56 -6.13 -16.27 12.44
N VAL A 57 -7.29 -15.96 11.84
CA VAL A 57 -7.89 -16.68 10.71
C VAL A 57 -8.06 -15.73 9.52
N SER A 58 -8.02 -16.25 8.29
CA SER A 58 -8.28 -15.43 7.10
C SER A 58 -9.71 -14.88 7.12
N CYS A 59 -9.85 -13.58 6.84
CA CYS A 59 -11.14 -12.89 6.72
C CYS A 59 -11.46 -12.56 5.26
N GLU A 60 -10.82 -13.23 4.30
CA GLU A 60 -10.88 -12.84 2.89
C GLU A 60 -12.29 -12.82 2.30
N TYR A 61 -13.09 -13.86 2.54
CA TYR A 61 -14.44 -13.94 2.00
C TYR A 61 -15.34 -12.85 2.57
N LEU A 62 -15.22 -12.58 3.87
CA LEU A 62 -15.95 -11.50 4.53
C LEU A 62 -15.56 -10.13 3.97
N ILE A 63 -14.26 -9.86 3.81
CA ILE A 63 -13.78 -8.61 3.20
C ILE A 63 -14.31 -8.48 1.76
N GLN A 64 -14.31 -9.56 0.98
CA GLN A 64 -14.85 -9.59 -0.37
C GLN A 64 -16.34 -9.32 -0.44
N ASP A 65 -17.15 -9.99 0.38
CA ASP A 65 -18.59 -9.80 0.36
C ASP A 65 -18.99 -8.37 0.75
N VAL A 66 -18.35 -7.80 1.78
CA VAL A 66 -18.60 -6.42 2.19
C VAL A 66 -18.12 -5.44 1.11
N PHE A 67 -16.95 -5.68 0.51
CA PHE A 67 -16.47 -4.85 -0.58
C PHE A 67 -17.47 -4.87 -1.74
N PHE A 68 -17.95 -6.03 -2.16
CA PHE A 68 -18.92 -6.14 -3.24
C PHE A 68 -20.27 -5.49 -2.88
N LEU A 69 -20.71 -5.57 -1.63
CA LEU A 69 -21.92 -4.87 -1.19
C LEU A 69 -21.80 -3.34 -1.38
N ILE A 70 -20.60 -2.78 -1.22
CA ILE A 70 -20.35 -1.34 -1.31
C ILE A 70 -20.01 -0.90 -2.73
N ALA A 71 -19.23 -1.71 -3.45
CA ALA A 71 -18.67 -1.38 -4.75
C ALA A 71 -19.58 -1.78 -5.93
N CYS A 72 -20.33 -2.88 -5.79
CA CYS A 72 -21.28 -3.29 -6.83
C CYS A 72 -22.53 -2.41 -6.77
N ASN A 73 -22.79 -1.75 -7.89
CA ASN A 73 -23.93 -0.86 -8.09
C ASN A 73 -24.26 -0.87 -9.60
N SER A 74 -25.05 0.10 -10.08
CA SER A 74 -25.38 0.19 -11.51
C SER A 74 -24.17 0.31 -12.46
N LYS A 75 -22.98 0.67 -11.93
CA LYS A 75 -21.74 0.85 -12.69
C LYS A 75 -20.83 -0.38 -12.70
N TYR A 76 -20.90 -1.24 -11.69
CA TYR A 76 -19.98 -2.37 -11.51
C TYR A 76 -20.68 -3.64 -11.03
N GLU A 77 -20.31 -4.76 -11.65
CA GLU A 77 -20.67 -6.11 -11.22
C GLU A 77 -19.45 -6.85 -10.65
N ARG A 78 -19.67 -7.95 -9.90
CA ARG A 78 -18.58 -8.77 -9.35
C ARG A 78 -17.56 -9.20 -10.41
N LYS A 79 -18.03 -9.51 -11.62
CA LYS A 79 -17.20 -9.97 -12.75
C LYS A 79 -16.24 -8.91 -13.28
N ASP A 80 -16.43 -7.64 -12.93
CA ASP A 80 -15.57 -6.53 -13.38
C ASP A 80 -14.30 -6.37 -12.54
N PHE A 81 -14.24 -7.08 -11.41
CA PHE A 81 -13.14 -7.01 -10.47
C PHE A 81 -12.18 -8.18 -10.63
N ILE A 82 -10.91 -7.89 -10.41
CA ILE A 82 -9.84 -8.85 -10.14
C ILE A 82 -9.61 -8.78 -8.64
N VAL A 83 -9.84 -9.90 -7.97
CA VAL A 83 -9.62 -10.06 -6.53
C VAL A 83 -8.36 -10.88 -6.32
N LYS A 84 -7.50 -10.44 -5.40
CA LYS A 84 -6.37 -11.24 -4.92
C LYS A 84 -6.41 -11.30 -3.41
N SER A 85 -6.28 -12.51 -2.87
CA SER A 85 -6.10 -12.75 -1.44
C SER A 85 -4.71 -13.32 -1.22
N LEU A 86 -3.91 -12.65 -0.39
CA LEU A 86 -2.55 -13.05 -0.05
C LEU A 86 -2.51 -13.36 1.43
N ASN A 87 -2.19 -14.62 1.75
CA ASN A 87 -2.26 -15.17 3.10
C ASN A 87 -0.89 -15.39 3.74
N SER A 88 0.20 -15.09 3.00
CA SER A 88 1.58 -15.24 3.48
C SER A 88 2.47 -14.06 3.10
N GLU A 89 3.54 -13.86 3.89
CA GLU A 89 4.56 -12.86 3.58
C GLU A 89 5.26 -13.15 2.22
N ALA A 90 5.37 -14.43 1.84
CA ALA A 90 5.98 -14.83 0.58
C ALA A 90 5.15 -14.35 -0.62
N GLU A 91 3.83 -14.55 -0.59
CA GLU A 91 2.90 -14.07 -1.62
C GLU A 91 2.91 -12.54 -1.71
N LEU A 92 2.89 -11.85 -0.56
CA LEU A 92 3.00 -10.39 -0.50
C LEU A 92 4.27 -9.87 -1.18
N LYS A 93 5.41 -10.52 -0.96
CA LYS A 93 6.68 -10.13 -1.60
C LYS A 93 6.60 -10.23 -3.13
N VAL A 94 6.00 -11.31 -3.65
CA VAL A 94 5.82 -11.50 -5.09
C VAL A 94 4.93 -10.40 -5.67
N GLU A 95 3.81 -10.08 -5.01
CA GLU A 95 2.88 -9.04 -5.48
C GLU A 95 3.50 -7.64 -5.42
N ILE A 96 4.20 -7.30 -4.32
CA ILE A 96 4.93 -6.04 -4.18
C ILE A 96 5.96 -5.87 -5.30
N ASN A 97 6.68 -6.95 -5.61
CA ASN A 97 7.66 -6.93 -6.69
C ASN A 97 7.00 -6.65 -8.04
N ALA A 98 5.89 -7.34 -8.34
CA ALA A 98 5.11 -7.11 -9.56
C ALA A 98 4.57 -5.67 -9.63
N LEU A 99 4.09 -5.13 -8.52
CA LEU A 99 3.63 -3.74 -8.41
C LEU A 99 4.76 -2.76 -8.73
N PHE A 100 5.94 -2.91 -8.12
CA PHE A 100 7.08 -2.02 -8.38
C PHE A 100 7.53 -2.08 -9.85
N ILE A 101 7.57 -3.26 -10.46
CA ILE A 101 7.85 -3.41 -11.90
C ILE A 101 6.82 -2.63 -12.72
N ARG A 102 5.52 -2.78 -12.40
CA ARG A 102 4.43 -2.09 -13.09
C ARG A 102 4.55 -0.57 -12.95
N LEU A 103 4.90 -0.07 -11.77
CA LEU A 103 5.10 1.35 -11.51
C LEU A 103 6.31 1.92 -12.27
N CYS A 104 7.44 1.21 -12.30
CA CYS A 104 8.64 1.61 -13.07
C CYS A 104 8.33 1.74 -14.57
N ARG A 105 7.52 0.83 -15.12
CA ARG A 105 7.11 0.83 -16.53
C ARG A 105 6.09 1.93 -16.87
N ASN A 106 5.38 2.47 -15.89
CA ASN A 106 4.29 3.44 -16.11
C ASN A 106 4.45 4.72 -15.27
N PRO A 107 5.29 5.68 -15.72
CA PRO A 107 5.66 6.85 -14.91
C PRO A 107 4.48 7.77 -14.53
N LEU A 108 3.47 7.86 -15.39
CA LEU A 108 2.27 8.67 -15.13
C LEU A 108 1.40 8.05 -14.01
N LEU A 109 1.23 6.72 -14.02
CA LEU A 109 0.54 6.00 -12.94
C LEU A 109 1.31 6.08 -11.62
N PHE A 110 2.63 6.09 -11.71
CA PHE A 110 3.50 6.14 -10.55
C PHE A 110 3.30 7.41 -9.71
N LYS A 111 3.25 8.59 -10.33
CA LYS A 111 3.14 9.86 -9.59
C LYS A 111 1.83 9.97 -8.79
N SER A 112 0.71 9.60 -9.40
CA SER A 112 -0.61 9.65 -8.73
C SER A 112 -0.71 8.60 -7.63
N TYR A 113 -0.25 7.38 -7.91
CA TYR A 113 -0.18 6.29 -6.93
C TYR A 113 0.65 6.70 -5.71
N LEU A 114 1.88 7.19 -5.95
CA LEU A 114 2.81 7.62 -4.91
C LEU A 114 2.20 8.69 -4.00
N LYS A 115 1.59 9.72 -4.60
CA LYS A 115 0.95 10.80 -3.85
C LYS A 115 -0.18 10.26 -2.97
N SER A 116 -1.03 9.40 -3.53
CA SER A 116 -2.16 8.81 -2.81
C SER A 116 -1.72 7.92 -1.66
N ILE A 117 -0.80 6.99 -1.91
CA ILE A 117 -0.33 6.05 -0.90
C ILE A 117 0.40 6.75 0.23
N THR A 118 1.25 7.74 -0.07
CA THR A 118 1.95 8.51 0.97
C THR A 118 0.95 9.25 1.85
N ASN A 119 -0.01 9.96 1.26
CA ASN A 119 -1.03 10.68 2.03
C ASN A 119 -1.81 9.74 2.96
N GLN A 120 -2.22 8.56 2.45
CA GLN A 120 -2.98 7.60 3.24
C GLN A 120 -2.16 6.95 4.35
N ILE A 121 -0.88 6.66 4.11
CA ILE A 121 0.01 6.14 5.13
C ILE A 121 0.21 7.16 6.25
N ASN A 122 0.54 8.40 5.91
CA ASN A 122 0.80 9.44 6.91
C ASN A 122 -0.44 9.68 7.79
N ASN A 123 -1.63 9.70 7.18
CA ASN A 123 -2.89 9.88 7.91
C ASN A 123 -3.30 8.67 8.77
N ASN A 124 -2.78 7.47 8.47
CA ASN A 124 -3.11 6.25 9.18
C ASN A 124 -1.96 5.71 10.06
N TYR A 125 -0.79 6.34 10.03
CA TYR A 125 0.40 5.86 10.76
C TYR A 125 0.14 5.72 12.25
N HIS A 126 -0.44 6.74 12.89
CA HIS A 126 -0.77 6.70 14.32
C HIS A 126 -1.82 5.63 14.67
N LYS A 127 -2.68 5.24 13.71
CA LYS A 127 -3.75 4.27 13.93
C LYS A 127 -3.31 2.83 13.70
N ASN A 128 -2.36 2.61 12.79
CA ASN A 128 -1.92 1.28 12.36
C ASN A 128 -0.38 1.19 12.19
N PRO A 129 0.42 1.56 13.20
CA PRO A 129 1.87 1.66 13.04
C PRO A 129 2.50 0.31 12.67
N GLU A 130 2.03 -0.77 13.28
CA GLU A 130 2.60 -2.11 13.04
C GLU A 130 2.40 -2.65 11.63
N ILE A 131 1.24 -2.42 11.02
CA ILE A 131 0.99 -2.84 9.63
C ILE A 131 1.85 -2.01 8.69
N ILE A 132 1.92 -0.69 8.94
CA ILE A 132 2.69 0.21 8.10
C ILE A 132 4.19 -0.09 8.20
N ASP A 133 4.71 -0.32 9.41
CA ASP A 133 6.12 -0.69 9.62
C ASP A 133 6.43 -2.05 8.96
N ALA A 134 5.52 -3.02 9.02
CA ALA A 134 5.66 -4.29 8.32
C ALA A 134 5.71 -4.11 6.80
N LEU A 135 4.81 -3.29 6.24
CA LEU A 135 4.80 -2.97 4.81
C LEU A 135 6.07 -2.24 4.39
N PHE A 136 6.55 -1.27 5.17
CA PHE A 136 7.81 -0.58 4.92
C PHE A 136 9.00 -1.53 4.91
N LYS A 137 9.06 -2.45 5.87
CA LYS A 137 10.10 -3.48 5.91
C LYS A 137 10.05 -4.37 4.66
N LEU A 138 8.85 -4.74 4.20
CA LEU A 138 8.67 -5.53 2.98
C LEU A 138 9.06 -4.76 1.72
N TRP A 139 8.60 -3.53 1.58
CA TRP A 139 8.92 -2.65 0.47
C TRP A 139 10.41 -2.39 0.38
N LYS A 140 11.08 -2.04 1.49
CA LYS A 140 12.54 -1.86 1.53
C LYS A 140 13.26 -3.13 1.08
N LYS A 141 12.87 -4.30 1.58
CA LYS A 141 13.48 -5.58 1.20
C LYS A 141 13.28 -5.89 -0.29
N GLN A 142 12.08 -5.72 -0.84
CA GLN A 142 11.83 -5.99 -2.26
C GLN A 142 12.51 -4.98 -3.16
N PHE A 143 12.51 -3.72 -2.75
CA PHE A 143 13.16 -2.67 -3.49
C PHE A 143 14.66 -2.93 -3.70
N LEU A 144 15.37 -3.33 -2.64
CA LEU A 144 16.81 -3.64 -2.72
C LEU A 144 17.14 -4.80 -3.66
N LYS A 145 16.15 -5.62 -4.04
CA LYS A 145 16.30 -6.71 -5.01
C LYS A 145 16.10 -6.26 -6.46
N LEU A 146 15.53 -5.08 -6.70
CA LEU A 146 15.21 -4.56 -8.03
C LEU A 146 16.40 -3.90 -8.76
N LYS A 147 17.64 -4.31 -8.47
CA LYS A 147 18.85 -3.52 -8.74
C LYS A 147 19.05 -3.08 -10.19
N ASP A 148 18.39 -3.70 -11.18
CA ASP A 148 18.65 -3.43 -12.60
C ASP A 148 17.40 -3.08 -13.43
N ILE A 149 16.31 -2.66 -12.78
CA ILE A 149 15.09 -2.30 -13.52
C ILE A 149 15.17 -0.86 -14.05
N LYS A 150 15.06 -0.71 -15.37
CA LYS A 150 14.91 0.60 -16.02
C LYS A 150 13.75 1.38 -15.40
N GLY A 151 14.04 2.57 -14.86
CA GLY A 151 13.06 3.42 -14.17
C GLY A 151 13.01 3.24 -12.65
N MET A 152 13.87 2.40 -12.06
CA MET A 152 13.96 2.17 -10.61
C MET A 152 14.30 3.45 -9.82
N HIS A 153 15.11 4.36 -10.37
CA HIS A 153 15.36 5.69 -9.78
C HIS A 153 14.07 6.48 -9.52
N LYS A 154 12.98 6.20 -10.26
CA LYS A 154 11.69 6.86 -10.06
C LYS A 154 11.04 6.45 -8.74
N LEU A 155 11.33 5.26 -8.23
CA LEU A 155 10.86 4.78 -6.94
C LEU A 155 11.70 5.31 -5.75
N MET A 156 12.82 6.01 -5.99
CA MET A 156 13.65 6.58 -4.92
C MET A 156 12.91 7.56 -4.00
N PRO A 157 12.10 8.52 -4.50
CA PRO A 157 11.39 9.44 -3.63
C PRO A 157 10.40 8.77 -2.67
N LEU A 158 9.79 7.65 -3.11
CA LEU A 158 8.93 6.80 -2.27
C LEU A 158 9.74 6.28 -1.08
N LEU A 159 10.92 5.72 -1.34
CA LEU A 159 11.78 5.14 -0.30
C LEU A 159 12.42 6.17 0.59
N ILE A 160 12.86 7.30 0.04
CA ILE A 160 13.48 8.38 0.82
C ILE A 160 12.46 8.94 1.80
N ARG A 161 11.21 9.17 1.37
CA ARG A 161 10.13 9.58 2.27
C ARG A 161 9.86 8.54 3.36
N PHE A 162 9.86 7.26 3.02
CA PHE A 162 9.69 6.18 4.01
C PHE A 162 10.91 5.98 4.91
N GLN A 163 12.09 6.36 4.46
CA GLN A 163 13.29 6.42 5.29
C GLN A 163 13.18 7.60 6.24
N ASP A 164 12.84 8.82 5.81
CA ASP A 164 12.77 10.00 6.69
C ASP A 164 11.82 9.78 7.89
N GLU A 165 10.64 9.18 7.68
CA GLU A 165 9.66 8.91 8.75
C GLU A 165 10.08 7.76 9.71
N SER A 166 10.86 6.78 9.23
CA SER A 166 11.42 5.72 10.09
C SER A 166 12.77 6.11 10.72
N LEU A 167 13.50 7.04 10.11
CA LEU A 167 14.79 7.58 10.55
C LEU A 167 14.62 8.42 11.80
N GLU A 168 13.57 9.23 11.91
CA GLU A 168 13.27 10.04 13.11
C GLU A 168 13.11 9.20 14.38
N LYS A 169 12.79 7.90 14.25
CA LYS A 169 12.57 7.00 15.41
C LYS A 169 13.72 6.06 15.74
N ASN A 170 14.66 5.78 14.84
CA ASN A 170 15.53 4.58 14.95
C ASN A 170 17.04 4.78 14.76
N TYR A 171 17.55 6.02 14.63
CA TYR A 171 19.00 6.23 14.41
C TYR A 171 19.62 7.30 15.29
N ASN A 172 20.90 7.10 15.61
CA ASN A 172 21.78 8.07 16.25
C ASN A 172 21.70 9.43 15.50
N PRO A 173 21.61 10.57 16.21
CA PRO A 173 21.49 11.91 15.63
C PRO A 173 22.52 12.24 14.54
N VAL A 174 23.74 11.70 14.68
CA VAL A 174 24.84 11.89 13.72
C VAL A 174 24.58 11.17 12.40
N LEU A 175 23.99 9.97 12.45
CA LEU A 175 23.65 9.23 11.23
C LEU A 175 22.46 9.88 10.50
N GLN A 176 21.51 10.44 11.26
CA GLN A 176 20.37 11.18 10.71
C GLN A 176 20.83 12.45 9.97
N SER A 177 21.81 13.20 10.51
CA SER A 177 22.31 14.41 9.87
C SER A 177 23.06 14.10 8.57
N LEU A 178 23.88 13.04 8.57
CA LEU A 178 24.61 12.58 7.38
C LEU A 178 23.66 12.11 6.26
N LEU A 179 22.62 11.36 6.60
CA LEU A 179 21.61 10.91 5.62
C LEU A 179 20.79 12.08 5.07
N LYS A 180 20.37 13.03 5.92
CA LYS A 180 19.66 14.25 5.48
C LYS A 180 20.53 15.06 4.51
N GLN A 181 21.82 15.22 4.80
CA GLN A 181 22.76 15.92 3.91
C GLN A 181 22.94 15.20 2.57
N ALA A 182 23.13 13.88 2.57
CA ALA A 182 23.27 13.08 1.36
C ALA A 182 22.01 13.13 0.48
N VAL A 183 20.83 13.11 1.09
CA VAL A 183 19.54 13.23 0.38
C VAL A 183 19.32 14.65 -0.16
N SER A 184 19.72 15.70 0.57
CA SER A 184 19.61 17.09 0.10
C SER A 184 20.52 17.37 -1.10
N LEU A 185 21.72 16.78 -1.13
CA LEU A 185 22.65 16.94 -2.25
C LEU A 185 22.10 16.35 -3.57
N ASN A 186 21.31 15.27 -3.49
CA ASN A 186 20.65 14.66 -4.66
C ASN A 186 19.41 15.41 -5.16
N ARG A 187 18.92 16.44 -4.45
CA ARG A 187 17.77 17.26 -4.89
C ARG A 187 18.16 18.54 -5.63
N VAL A 188 19.47 18.82 -5.73
CA VAL A 188 20.00 20.05 -6.34
C VAL A 188 20.49 19.85 -7.79
N ASN A 189 20.33 18.66 -8.37
CA ASN A 189 20.62 18.40 -9.79
C ASN A 189 19.35 18.03 -10.56
#